data_AF-A0A9Q7TQI7-F1
#
_entry.id   AF-A0A9Q7TQI7-F1
#
_cell.length_a   1.000
_cell.length_b   1.000
_cell.length_c   1.000
_cell.angle_alpha   90.00
_cell.angle_beta   90.00
_cell.angle_gamma   90.00
#
_symmetry.space_group_name_H-M   'P 1'
#
loop_
_entity.id
_entity.type
_entity.pdbx_description
1 polymer ?
#
loop_
_entity_poly.entity_id
_entity_poly.type
_entity_poly.pdbx_seq_one_letter_code
_entity_poly.pdbx_strand_id
1 'polypeptide(L)'
;MRFSRHATKLVLLLVAFAAAASALVLPNSANDIHNSDRGAKLVRRQGQRWTWEDLWNGRVRHDPRHPQMIRPDGYFSSIYFHDGKPLFIYDVNSPRGVYKLDAKHALANYGGFHAYEINSEKVVTVTPDGTFQNDANVAKVGKGANWVKTQFGETPSLLAFGSNVHPLPRPRARFLRGRPQQVAPTWDEVMTKGVANPGDRLEFLKPILADQRHMRFVNEFGTVNLNIRAHPDGSVEHQLWDLIKNEEIHLRL
;
A
#
# COMPACT_ATOMS: atom_id res chain seq x y z
N MET A 1 25.95 25.86 62.95
CA MET A 1 26.63 25.86 61.64
C MET A 1 25.77 26.58 60.62
N ARG A 2 26.15 27.80 60.20
CA ARG A 2 25.39 28.60 59.24
C ARG A 2 25.88 28.26 57.83
N PHE A 3 25.12 27.45 57.10
CA PHE A 3 25.38 27.24 55.67
C PHE A 3 25.23 28.59 54.95
N SER A 4 26.33 29.04 54.34
CA SER A 4 26.43 30.29 53.62
C SER A 4 25.40 30.34 52.48
N ARG A 5 24.62 31.43 52.41
CA ARG A 5 23.66 31.71 51.33
C ARG A 5 24.30 31.68 49.92
N HIS A 6 25.62 31.69 49.83
CA HIS A 6 26.36 31.52 48.58
C HIS A 6 26.45 30.06 48.12
N ALA A 7 26.48 29.09 49.04
CA ALA A 7 26.52 27.67 48.68
C ALA A 7 25.20 27.23 48.02
N THR A 8 24.06 27.73 48.52
CA THR A 8 22.74 27.42 47.96
C THR A 8 22.55 28.00 46.56
N LYS A 9 23.09 29.20 46.30
CA LYS A 9 23.05 29.82 44.97
C LYS A 9 23.90 29.05 43.96
N LEU A 10 25.06 28.54 44.37
CA LEU A 10 25.96 27.79 43.50
C LEU A 10 25.38 26.41 43.12
N VAL A 11 24.72 25.74 44.07
CA VAL A 11 24.01 24.47 43.82
C VAL A 11 22.85 24.68 42.85
N LEU A 12 22.03 25.73 43.03
CA LEU A 12 20.94 26.04 42.11
C LEU A 12 21.43 26.35 40.69
N LEU A 13 22.57 27.02 40.56
CA LEU A 13 23.17 27.35 39.27
C LEU A 13 23.72 26.10 38.56
N LEU A 14 24.31 25.17 39.31
CA LEU A 14 24.77 23.88 38.78
C LEU A 14 23.61 22.96 38.37
N VAL A 15 22.51 22.94 39.12
CA VAL A 15 21.29 22.20 38.73
C VAL A 15 20.65 22.78 37.47
N ALA A 16 20.63 24.11 37.33
CA ALA A 16 20.15 24.76 36.11
C ALA A 16 21.04 24.46 34.90
N PHE A 17 22.36 24.42 35.08
CA PHE A 17 23.30 24.05 34.02
C PHE A 17 23.18 22.56 33.63
N ALA A 18 22.98 21.67 34.60
CA ALA A 18 22.75 20.25 34.34
C ALA A 18 21.41 20.01 33.61
N ALA A 19 20.36 20.77 33.94
CA ALA A 19 19.08 20.73 33.24
C ALA A 19 19.19 21.27 31.80
N ALA A 20 19.94 22.36 31.59
CA ALA A 20 20.19 22.92 30.26
C ALA A 20 21.07 21.99 29.39
N ALA A 21 22.08 21.34 29.98
CA ALA A 21 22.91 20.36 29.29
C ALA A 21 22.14 19.06 28.97
N SER A 22 21.24 18.61 29.86
CA SER A 22 20.36 17.47 29.61
C SER A 22 19.30 17.76 28.55
N ALA A 23 18.91 19.03 28.35
CA ALA A 23 18.05 19.46 27.24
C ALA A 23 18.80 19.52 25.89
N LEU A 24 20.13 19.65 25.91
CA LEU A 24 20.97 19.69 24.70
C LEU A 24 21.49 18.32 24.25
N VAL A 25 21.45 17.29 25.10
CA VAL A 25 21.91 15.94 24.77
C VAL A 25 20.78 14.93 24.91
N LEU A 26 19.91 14.88 23.89
CA LEU A 26 19.18 13.68 23.52
C LEU A 26 19.29 13.49 22.00
N PRO A 27 19.99 12.46 21.51
CA PRO A 27 19.81 11.99 20.15
C PRO A 27 18.45 11.32 20.09
N ASN A 28 17.41 12.08 19.75
CA ASN A 28 16.05 11.57 19.56
C ASN A 28 15.90 10.89 18.19
N SER A 29 16.73 9.87 17.91
CA SER A 29 16.65 9.06 16.67
C SER A 29 15.40 8.17 16.59
N ALA A 30 14.58 8.10 17.66
CA ALA A 30 13.32 7.36 17.67
C ALA A 30 12.10 8.21 17.30
N ASN A 31 12.13 9.54 17.51
CA ASN A 31 11.00 10.42 17.21
C ASN A 31 11.00 10.96 15.77
N ASP A 32 12.15 10.97 15.09
CA ASP A 32 12.21 11.32 13.67
C ASP A 32 11.56 10.27 12.78
N ILE A 33 11.51 9.01 13.21
CA ILE A 33 10.86 7.93 12.46
C ILE A 33 9.34 8.12 12.46
N HIS A 34 8.73 8.52 13.57
CA HIS A 34 7.28 8.76 13.65
C HIS A 34 6.84 10.12 13.06
N ASN A 35 7.73 11.12 13.04
CA ASN A 35 7.47 12.37 12.35
C ASN A 35 7.64 12.28 10.83
N SER A 36 8.40 11.30 10.31
CA SER A 36 8.52 11.11 8.87
C SER A 36 7.18 10.72 8.22
N ASP A 37 6.38 9.85 8.85
CA ASP A 37 5.08 9.43 8.31
C ASP A 37 3.97 10.46 8.50
N ARG A 38 3.91 11.15 9.65
CA ARG A 38 2.93 12.23 9.86
C ARG A 38 3.30 13.49 9.08
N GLY A 39 4.58 13.83 9.01
CA GLY A 39 5.11 14.93 8.20
C GLY A 39 4.93 14.66 6.71
N ALA A 40 5.23 13.46 6.21
CA ALA A 40 4.96 13.08 4.83
C ALA A 40 3.46 13.12 4.50
N LYS A 41 2.58 12.68 5.42
CA LYS A 41 1.12 12.79 5.26
C LYS A 41 0.62 14.25 5.26
N LEU A 42 1.24 15.15 6.03
CA LEU A 42 0.91 16.59 6.06
C LEU A 42 1.44 17.33 4.82
N VAL A 43 2.68 17.07 4.40
CA VAL A 43 3.28 17.62 3.17
C VAL A 43 2.53 17.15 1.93
N ARG A 44 2.05 15.89 1.91
CA ARG A 44 1.14 15.39 0.86
C ARG A 44 -0.06 16.31 0.70
N ARG A 45 -0.72 16.78 1.76
CA ARG A 45 -1.97 17.56 1.66
C ARG A 45 -1.84 18.95 1.00
N GLN A 46 -0.64 19.50 0.87
CA GLN A 46 -0.37 20.78 0.19
C GLN A 46 0.50 20.64 -1.08
N GLY A 47 0.86 19.41 -1.46
CA GLY A 47 1.74 19.17 -2.60
C GLY A 47 1.07 19.43 -3.95
N GLN A 48 1.85 19.93 -4.91
CA GLN A 48 1.44 19.97 -6.31
C GLN A 48 1.02 18.56 -6.78
N ARG A 49 -0.04 18.50 -7.59
CA ARG A 49 -0.58 17.27 -8.18
C ARG A 49 -0.46 17.32 -9.70
N TRP A 50 -0.36 16.15 -10.33
CA TRP A 50 -0.58 15.98 -11.76
C TRP A 50 -2.04 15.64 -12.01
N THR A 51 -2.75 16.49 -12.75
CA THR A 51 -4.13 16.20 -13.14
C THR A 51 -4.18 15.07 -14.15
N TRP A 52 -5.37 14.56 -14.43
CA TRP A 52 -5.56 13.57 -15.48
C TRP A 52 -5.10 14.11 -16.85
N GLU A 53 -5.41 15.37 -17.16
CA GLU A 53 -4.98 16.03 -18.40
C GLU A 53 -3.45 16.17 -18.46
N ASP A 54 -2.78 16.42 -17.33
CA ASP A 54 -1.33 16.47 -17.30
C ASP A 54 -0.70 15.11 -17.61
N LEU A 55 -1.29 14.02 -17.09
CA LEU A 55 -0.86 12.67 -17.41
C LEU A 55 -1.11 12.34 -18.89
N TRP A 56 -2.33 12.59 -19.36
CA TRP A 56 -2.77 12.27 -20.72
C TRP A 56 -1.98 13.02 -21.79
N ASN A 57 -1.66 14.29 -21.55
CA ASN A 57 -0.85 15.10 -22.47
C ASN A 57 0.66 14.91 -22.29
N GLY A 58 1.07 13.94 -21.47
CA GLY A 58 2.46 13.57 -21.26
C GLY A 58 3.35 14.64 -20.63
N ARG A 59 2.80 15.43 -19.70
CA ARG A 59 3.54 16.48 -19.00
C ARG A 59 4.41 15.97 -17.85
N VAL A 60 4.19 14.73 -17.41
CA VAL A 60 5.01 14.11 -16.38
C VAL A 60 6.37 13.78 -16.95
N ARG A 61 7.42 14.29 -16.29
CA ARG A 61 8.81 13.99 -16.65
C ARG A 61 9.49 13.25 -15.51
N HIS A 62 10.23 12.20 -15.88
CA HIS A 62 11.13 11.54 -14.95
C HIS A 62 12.30 12.46 -14.61
N ASP A 63 12.60 12.55 -13.33
CA ASP A 63 13.77 13.23 -12.80
C ASP A 63 14.79 12.15 -12.42
N PRO A 64 15.83 11.91 -13.25
CA PRO A 64 16.80 10.83 -13.01
C PRO A 64 17.66 11.07 -11.76
N ARG A 65 17.59 12.28 -11.17
CA ARG A 65 18.28 12.62 -9.92
C ARG A 65 17.41 12.41 -8.69
N HIS A 66 16.12 12.05 -8.86
CA HIS A 66 15.24 11.79 -7.74
C HIS A 66 15.69 10.52 -7.00
N PRO A 67 15.98 10.59 -5.69
CA PRO A 67 16.53 9.45 -4.97
C PRO A 67 15.54 8.31 -4.85
N GLN A 68 16.06 7.07 -4.92
CA GLN A 68 15.32 5.89 -4.53
C GLN A 68 15.03 5.91 -3.03
N MET A 69 13.90 5.32 -2.64
CA MET A 69 13.53 5.18 -1.24
C MET A 69 14.34 4.04 -0.63
N ILE A 70 14.86 4.26 0.58
CA ILE A 70 15.61 3.23 1.32
C ILE A 70 14.69 2.06 1.72
N ARG A 71 13.39 2.33 1.92
CA ARG A 71 12.36 1.34 2.25
C ARG A 71 11.09 1.66 1.44
N PRO A 72 11.01 1.19 0.19
CA PRO A 72 9.83 1.43 -0.63
C PRO A 72 8.61 0.64 -0.09
N ASP A 73 8.86 -0.42 0.65
CA ASP A 73 7.87 -1.30 1.29
C ASP A 73 6.98 -0.48 2.24
N GLY A 74 5.71 -0.37 1.89
CA GLY A 74 4.70 0.31 2.71
C GLY A 74 4.37 1.75 2.29
N TYR A 75 5.22 2.43 1.50
CA TYR A 75 4.94 3.80 1.03
C TYR A 75 3.64 3.90 0.21
N PHE A 76 3.40 2.87 -0.60
CA PHE A 76 2.19 2.67 -1.41
C PHE A 76 1.28 1.58 -0.84
N SER A 77 1.33 1.32 0.47
CA SER A 77 0.50 0.29 1.12
C SER A 77 -0.99 0.46 0.89
N SER A 78 -1.45 1.69 0.67
CA SER A 78 -2.85 2.06 0.42
C SER A 78 -3.17 2.34 -1.05
N ILE A 79 -2.36 1.84 -1.99
CA ILE A 79 -2.54 2.01 -3.42
C ILE A 79 -2.63 0.63 -4.09
N TYR A 80 -3.37 0.56 -5.19
CA TYR A 80 -3.45 -0.62 -6.04
C TYR A 80 -2.14 -0.82 -6.81
N PHE A 81 -1.90 -2.04 -7.28
CA PHE A 81 -0.73 -2.42 -8.07
C PHE A 81 -1.14 -3.30 -9.25
N HIS A 82 -0.41 -3.15 -10.35
CA HIS A 82 -0.44 -4.07 -11.48
C HIS A 82 0.96 -4.12 -12.09
N ASP A 83 1.42 -5.32 -12.48
CA ASP A 83 2.75 -5.54 -13.09
C ASP A 83 3.90 -4.83 -12.36
N GLY A 84 3.87 -4.90 -11.02
CA GLY A 84 4.88 -4.31 -10.15
C GLY A 84 4.83 -2.78 -10.04
N LYS A 85 3.86 -2.11 -10.66
CA LYS A 85 3.71 -0.64 -10.65
C LYS A 85 2.47 -0.20 -9.87
N PRO A 86 2.51 0.93 -9.14
CA PRO A 86 1.32 1.50 -8.52
C PRO A 86 0.27 1.88 -9.55
N LEU A 87 -1.01 1.64 -9.24
CA LEU A 87 -2.17 2.03 -10.03
C LEU A 87 -2.99 3.07 -9.27
N PHE A 88 -2.98 4.30 -9.79
CA PHE A 88 -3.77 5.41 -9.28
C PHE A 88 -5.12 5.47 -9.96
N ILE A 89 -6.20 5.41 -9.18
CA ILE A 89 -7.57 5.49 -9.69
C ILE A 89 -8.11 6.92 -9.52
N TYR A 90 -8.56 7.50 -10.63
CA TYR A 90 -9.11 8.84 -10.76
C TYR A 90 -10.64 8.79 -10.80
N ASP A 91 -11.26 9.61 -9.96
CA ASP A 91 -12.68 9.94 -10.02
C ASP A 91 -12.79 11.41 -10.43
N VAL A 92 -13.52 11.69 -11.51
CA VAL A 92 -13.67 13.03 -12.10
C VAL A 92 -14.41 13.99 -11.14
N ASN A 93 -15.18 13.45 -10.20
CA ASN A 93 -15.81 14.25 -9.12
C ASN A 93 -14.85 14.56 -7.98
N SER A 94 -13.62 14.08 -8.03
CA SER A 94 -12.59 14.32 -7.04
C SER A 94 -11.49 15.21 -7.63
N PRO A 95 -11.02 16.26 -6.93
CA PRO A 95 -9.87 17.07 -7.34
C PRO A 95 -8.53 16.31 -7.21
N ARG A 96 -8.56 14.98 -7.37
CA ARG A 96 -7.47 14.05 -7.11
C ARG A 96 -6.65 13.91 -8.38
N GLY A 97 -5.44 14.44 -8.31
CA GLY A 97 -4.33 14.07 -9.17
C GLY A 97 -3.34 13.22 -8.40
N VAL A 98 -2.43 12.57 -9.11
CA VAL A 98 -1.26 11.92 -8.47
C VAL A 98 -0.38 13.01 -7.90
N TYR A 99 -0.04 12.94 -6.61
CA TYR A 99 0.91 13.87 -6.04
C TYR A 99 2.24 13.77 -6.79
N LYS A 100 2.84 14.92 -7.13
CA LYS A 100 4.11 14.92 -7.89
C LYS A 100 5.19 14.09 -7.19
N LEU A 101 5.20 14.10 -5.85
CA LEU A 101 6.12 13.29 -5.05
C LEU A 101 5.86 11.78 -5.22
N ASP A 102 4.60 11.36 -5.15
CA ASP A 102 4.22 9.96 -5.37
C ASP A 102 4.60 9.50 -6.79
N ALA A 103 4.34 10.32 -7.83
CA ALA A 103 4.77 10.02 -9.20
C ALA A 103 6.29 9.86 -9.32
N LYS A 104 7.07 10.75 -8.70
CA LYS A 104 8.53 10.67 -8.68
C LYS A 104 9.02 9.39 -7.99
N HIS A 105 8.44 9.04 -6.84
CA HIS A 105 8.77 7.80 -6.15
C HIS A 105 8.38 6.56 -6.95
N ALA A 106 7.23 6.56 -7.61
CA ALA A 106 6.82 5.46 -8.47
C ALA A 106 7.78 5.26 -9.65
N LEU A 107 8.17 6.34 -10.32
CA LEU A 107 9.15 6.29 -11.41
C LEU A 107 10.53 5.80 -10.94
N ALA A 108 11.02 6.27 -9.79
CA ALA A 108 12.37 5.93 -9.30
C ALA A 108 12.46 4.51 -8.70
N ASN A 109 11.39 3.99 -8.09
CA ASN A 109 11.42 2.75 -7.31
C ASN A 109 10.73 1.58 -8.00
N TYR A 110 9.75 1.85 -8.87
CA TYR A 110 8.90 0.84 -9.50
C TYR A 110 8.95 0.90 -11.04
N GLY A 111 9.83 1.74 -11.61
CA GLY A 111 9.96 1.89 -13.06
C GLY A 111 8.75 2.50 -13.74
N GLY A 112 7.85 3.16 -12.97
CA GLY A 112 6.66 3.81 -13.51
C GLY A 112 5.43 3.69 -12.61
N PHE A 113 4.30 4.13 -13.14
CA PHE A 113 2.97 3.94 -12.55
C PHE A 113 1.89 3.87 -13.62
N HIS A 114 0.75 3.35 -13.22
CA HIS A 114 -0.49 3.37 -13.98
C HIS A 114 -1.44 4.41 -13.41
N ALA A 115 -2.24 5.01 -14.27
CA ALA A 115 -3.35 5.88 -13.91
C ALA A 115 -4.59 5.42 -14.67
N TYR A 116 -5.70 5.21 -13.98
CA TYR A 116 -6.98 4.80 -14.53
C TYR A 116 -8.04 5.84 -14.20
N GLU A 117 -8.80 6.30 -15.18
CA GLU A 117 -9.90 7.26 -14.99
C GLU A 117 -11.25 6.55 -15.12
N ILE A 118 -12.06 6.61 -14.05
CA ILE A 118 -13.24 5.76 -13.89
C ILE A 118 -14.31 6.02 -14.96
N ASN A 119 -14.50 7.27 -15.38
CA ASN A 119 -15.65 7.66 -16.21
C ASN A 119 -15.44 7.35 -17.70
N SER A 120 -14.23 7.56 -18.20
CA SER A 120 -13.82 7.26 -19.57
C SER A 120 -13.22 5.86 -19.71
N GLU A 121 -13.00 5.17 -18.58
CA GLU A 121 -12.31 3.87 -18.48
C GLU A 121 -10.93 3.86 -19.15
N LYS A 122 -10.32 5.04 -19.32
CA LYS A 122 -9.01 5.19 -19.97
C LYS A 122 -7.88 4.93 -19.00
N VAL A 123 -6.78 4.45 -19.56
CA VAL A 123 -5.54 4.24 -18.83
C VAL A 123 -4.40 5.05 -19.44
N VAL A 124 -3.54 5.52 -18.54
CA VAL A 124 -2.22 6.01 -18.88
C VAL A 124 -1.19 5.26 -18.05
N THR A 125 -0.27 4.55 -18.69
CA THR A 125 0.96 4.07 -18.07
C THR A 125 2.05 5.11 -18.29
N VAL A 126 2.78 5.49 -17.24
CA VAL A 126 3.89 6.45 -17.30
C VAL A 126 5.17 5.75 -16.86
N THR A 127 6.17 5.72 -17.73
CA THR A 127 7.48 5.11 -17.51
C THR A 127 8.61 6.16 -17.64
N PRO A 128 9.85 5.86 -17.18
CA PRO A 128 10.96 6.82 -17.20
C PRO A 128 11.34 7.39 -18.58
N ASP A 129 11.10 6.62 -19.64
CA ASP A 129 11.28 7.00 -21.05
C ASP A 129 10.15 7.91 -21.58
N GLY A 130 9.12 8.18 -20.78
CA GLY A 130 7.96 8.96 -21.20
C GLY A 130 7.00 8.20 -22.11
N THR A 131 7.06 6.87 -22.11
CA THR A 131 6.12 6.05 -22.88
C THR A 131 4.73 6.11 -22.26
N PHE A 132 3.73 6.51 -23.05
CA PHE A 132 2.31 6.54 -22.68
C PHE A 132 1.61 5.41 -23.42
N GLN A 133 1.18 4.38 -22.70
CA GLN A 133 0.42 3.27 -23.26
C GLN A 133 -0.97 3.22 -22.64
N ASN A 134 -1.99 3.24 -23.50
CA ASN A 134 -3.33 2.82 -23.12
C ASN A 134 -3.35 1.29 -23.10
N ASP A 135 -3.31 0.73 -21.89
CA ASP A 135 -3.22 -0.71 -21.68
C ASP A 135 -4.58 -1.26 -21.24
N ALA A 136 -5.16 -2.12 -22.07
CA ALA A 136 -6.44 -2.74 -21.80
C ALA A 136 -6.41 -3.61 -20.52
N ASN A 137 -5.29 -4.28 -20.22
CA ASN A 137 -5.19 -5.11 -19.01
C ASN A 137 -5.17 -4.26 -17.74
N VAL A 138 -4.49 -3.12 -17.78
CA VAL A 138 -4.54 -2.15 -16.67
C VAL A 138 -5.96 -1.59 -16.50
N ALA A 139 -6.69 -1.34 -17.59
CA ALA A 139 -8.05 -0.82 -17.53
C ALA A 139 -8.98 -1.83 -16.86
N LYS A 140 -8.83 -3.11 -17.19
CA LYS A 140 -9.52 -4.24 -16.55
C LYS A 140 -9.26 -4.28 -15.05
N VAL A 141 -7.99 -4.18 -14.65
CA VAL A 141 -7.61 -4.18 -13.23
C VAL A 141 -8.17 -2.96 -12.50
N GLY A 142 -8.11 -1.77 -13.11
CA GLY A 142 -8.70 -0.55 -12.54
C GLY A 142 -10.22 -0.65 -12.35
N LYS A 143 -10.92 -1.18 -13.35
CA LYS A 143 -12.36 -1.46 -13.30
C LYS A 143 -12.71 -2.49 -12.22
N GLY A 144 -11.97 -3.59 -12.16
CA GLY A 144 -12.13 -4.63 -11.14
C GLY A 144 -11.91 -4.11 -9.72
N ALA A 145 -10.82 -3.37 -9.49
CA ALA A 145 -10.53 -2.76 -8.20
C ALA A 145 -11.63 -1.78 -7.75
N ASN A 146 -12.12 -0.95 -8.67
CA ASN A 146 -13.22 -0.01 -8.38
C ASN A 146 -14.52 -0.75 -8.06
N TRP A 147 -14.88 -1.78 -8.85
CA TRP A 147 -16.07 -2.58 -8.60
C TRP A 147 -16.02 -3.30 -7.25
N VAL A 148 -14.89 -3.95 -6.92
CA VAL A 148 -14.70 -4.60 -5.61
C VAL A 148 -14.75 -3.60 -4.48
N LYS A 149 -14.19 -2.39 -4.67
CA LYS A 149 -14.29 -1.31 -3.70
C LYS A 149 -15.74 -0.92 -3.42
N THR A 150 -16.58 -0.84 -4.46
CA THR A 150 -18.02 -0.53 -4.31
C THR A 150 -18.77 -1.65 -3.59
N GLN A 151 -18.46 -2.92 -3.86
CA GLN A 151 -19.21 -4.06 -3.31
C GLN A 151 -18.78 -4.46 -1.88
N PHE A 152 -17.49 -4.36 -1.57
CA PHE A 152 -16.90 -4.89 -0.33
C PHE A 152 -16.22 -3.83 0.53
N GLY A 153 -16.01 -2.62 0.00
CA GLY A 153 -15.27 -1.55 0.65
C GLY A 153 -13.80 -1.48 0.24
N GLU A 154 -13.11 -0.45 0.74
CA GLU A 154 -11.73 -0.14 0.34
C GLU A 154 -10.72 -1.18 0.82
N THR A 155 -10.86 -1.70 2.04
CA THR A 155 -9.90 -2.67 2.58
C THR A 155 -9.85 -3.97 1.78
N PRO A 156 -10.98 -4.66 1.49
CA PRO A 156 -10.94 -5.89 0.69
C PRO A 156 -10.43 -5.64 -0.74
N SER A 157 -10.76 -4.49 -1.34
CA SER A 157 -10.22 -4.12 -2.65
C SER A 157 -8.70 -3.94 -2.62
N LEU A 158 -8.16 -3.24 -1.61
CA LEU A 158 -6.71 -3.08 -1.43
C LEU A 158 -5.98 -4.39 -1.07
N LEU A 159 -6.66 -5.39 -0.51
CA LEU A 159 -6.08 -6.71 -0.35
C LEU A 159 -5.99 -7.46 -1.67
N ALA A 160 -7.03 -7.39 -2.50
CA ALA A 160 -7.13 -8.12 -3.76
C ALA A 160 -6.24 -7.52 -4.87
N PHE A 161 -6.12 -6.20 -4.89
CA PHE A 161 -5.46 -5.44 -5.97
C PHE A 161 -4.31 -4.55 -5.48
N GLY A 162 -3.97 -4.59 -4.20
CA GLY A 162 -2.87 -3.79 -3.64
C GLY A 162 -1.50 -4.40 -3.86
N SER A 163 -0.51 -3.88 -3.13
CA SER A 163 0.84 -4.43 -3.13
C SER A 163 0.88 -5.90 -2.68
N ASN A 164 1.84 -6.65 -3.21
CA ASN A 164 2.14 -8.03 -2.79
C ASN A 164 2.24 -8.17 -1.26
N VAL A 165 1.93 -9.37 -0.77
CA VAL A 165 2.10 -9.75 0.63
C VAL A 165 3.48 -10.35 0.88
N HIS A 166 3.89 -10.46 2.14
CA HIS A 166 5.17 -11.06 2.48
C HIS A 166 5.23 -12.54 2.05
N PRO A 167 6.27 -12.98 1.32
CA PRO A 167 6.51 -14.40 1.03
C PRO A 167 6.74 -15.22 2.31
N LEU A 168 6.31 -16.49 2.36
CA LEU A 168 6.70 -17.36 3.48
C LEU A 168 8.17 -17.74 3.35
N PRO A 169 8.88 -17.91 4.49
CA PRO A 169 10.19 -18.55 4.45
C PRO A 169 10.03 -19.96 3.88
N ARG A 170 10.91 -20.30 2.94
CA ARG A 170 10.98 -21.67 2.40
C ARG A 170 11.34 -22.63 3.53
N PRO A 171 10.68 -23.79 3.65
CA PRO A 171 11.00 -24.77 4.69
C PRO A 171 12.50 -25.12 4.62
N ARG A 172 13.23 -24.98 5.74
CA ARG A 172 14.64 -25.39 5.79
C ARG A 172 14.71 -26.89 5.56
N ALA A 173 15.41 -27.29 4.50
CA ALA A 173 15.61 -28.69 4.18
C ALA A 173 16.31 -29.40 5.35
N ARG A 174 15.57 -30.21 6.11
CA ARG A 174 16.19 -31.30 6.86
C ARG A 174 16.42 -32.41 5.85
N PHE A 175 17.70 -32.74 5.67
CA PHE A 175 18.24 -33.94 5.06
C PHE A 175 17.18 -35.00 4.67
N LEU A 176 17.12 -35.32 3.37
CA LEU A 176 16.42 -36.45 2.72
C LEU A 176 15.13 -36.09 1.93
N ARG A 177 15.20 -36.40 0.63
CA ARG A 177 14.14 -36.63 -0.38
C ARG A 177 12.94 -35.67 -0.43
N GLY A 178 12.92 -34.86 -1.49
CA GLY A 178 11.73 -34.17 -2.01
C GLY A 178 11.37 -32.92 -1.22
N ARG A 179 11.54 -31.74 -1.82
CA ARG A 179 11.00 -30.50 -1.24
C ARG A 179 9.48 -30.54 -1.36
N PRO A 180 8.68 -30.47 -0.29
CA PRO A 180 7.30 -30.04 -0.43
C PRO A 180 7.34 -28.58 -0.87
N GLN A 181 6.92 -28.32 -2.12
CA GLN A 181 6.73 -26.97 -2.60
C GLN A 181 5.62 -26.34 -1.77
N GLN A 182 5.83 -25.13 -1.25
CA GLN A 182 4.70 -24.36 -0.74
C GLN A 182 3.78 -24.08 -1.93
N VAL A 183 2.48 -24.36 -1.79
CA VAL A 183 1.48 -24.16 -2.84
C VAL A 183 0.39 -23.26 -2.28
N ALA A 184 -0.17 -22.38 -3.11
CA ALA A 184 -1.33 -21.58 -2.72
C ALA A 184 -2.55 -22.49 -2.47
N PRO A 185 -3.45 -22.13 -1.53
CA PRO A 185 -4.71 -22.84 -1.34
C PRO A 185 -5.51 -22.96 -2.64
N THR A 186 -6.21 -24.07 -2.81
CA THR A 186 -7.19 -24.26 -3.88
C THR A 186 -8.41 -23.37 -3.67
N TRP A 187 -9.17 -23.06 -4.72
CA TRP A 187 -10.36 -22.22 -4.59
C TRP A 187 -11.43 -22.86 -3.70
N ASP A 188 -11.60 -24.18 -3.75
CA ASP A 188 -12.50 -24.93 -2.87
C ASP A 188 -12.10 -24.79 -1.39
N GLU A 189 -10.78 -24.83 -1.11
CA GLU A 189 -10.28 -24.56 0.23
C GLU A 189 -10.55 -23.12 0.65
N VAL A 190 -10.41 -22.12 -0.22
CA VAL A 190 -10.75 -20.72 0.14
C VAL A 190 -12.25 -20.56 0.43
N MET A 191 -13.10 -21.16 -0.40
CA MET A 191 -14.56 -21.03 -0.29
C MET A 191 -15.14 -21.66 0.99
N THR A 192 -14.50 -22.70 1.52
CA THR A 192 -14.95 -23.40 2.73
C THR A 192 -14.50 -22.73 4.04
N LYS A 193 -13.70 -21.66 3.97
CA LYS A 193 -13.13 -20.98 5.14
C LYS A 193 -13.99 -19.84 5.63
N GLY A 194 -13.67 -19.36 6.83
CA GLY A 194 -14.39 -18.28 7.50
C GLY A 194 -14.39 -16.99 6.70
N VAL A 195 -15.46 -16.20 6.88
CA VAL A 195 -15.59 -14.87 6.28
C VAL A 195 -14.84 -13.87 7.15
N ALA A 196 -13.92 -13.14 6.55
CA ALA A 196 -13.22 -12.02 7.18
C ALA A 196 -14.12 -10.79 7.24
N ASN A 197 -13.90 -9.95 8.25
CA ASN A 197 -14.65 -8.70 8.40
C ASN A 197 -14.12 -7.63 7.43
N PRO A 198 -14.93 -7.12 6.49
CA PRO A 198 -14.49 -6.09 5.54
C PRO A 198 -14.13 -4.75 6.21
N GLY A 199 -14.62 -4.49 7.42
CA GLY A 199 -14.34 -3.27 8.19
C GLY A 199 -13.02 -3.27 8.95
N ASP A 200 -12.29 -4.40 8.98
CA ASP A 200 -10.99 -4.46 9.63
C ASP A 200 -9.96 -3.60 8.89
N ARG A 201 -8.92 -3.16 9.60
CA ARG A 201 -7.87 -2.33 8.99
C ARG A 201 -6.94 -3.18 8.14
N LEU A 202 -6.50 -2.64 7.01
CA LEU A 202 -5.55 -3.29 6.10
C LEU A 202 -4.26 -3.77 6.80
N GLU A 203 -3.79 -2.99 7.78
CA GLU A 203 -2.61 -3.29 8.62
C GLU A 203 -2.76 -4.57 9.44
N PHE A 204 -3.99 -4.96 9.78
CA PHE A 204 -4.29 -6.21 10.50
C PHE A 204 -4.56 -7.37 9.54
N LEU A 205 -5.26 -7.10 8.44
CA LEU A 205 -5.62 -8.15 7.48
C LEU A 205 -4.41 -8.61 6.65
N LYS A 206 -3.47 -7.74 6.28
CA LYS A 206 -2.29 -8.17 5.49
C LYS A 206 -1.44 -9.23 6.21
N PRO A 207 -1.09 -9.09 7.50
CA PRO A 207 -0.42 -10.14 8.25
C PRO A 207 -1.21 -11.44 8.31
N ILE A 208 -2.54 -11.37 8.49
CA ILE A 208 -3.40 -12.55 8.50
C ILE A 208 -3.39 -13.24 7.12
N LEU A 209 -3.45 -12.48 6.03
CA LEU A 209 -3.39 -13.02 4.67
C LEU A 209 -2.02 -13.62 4.37
N ALA A 210 -0.95 -13.00 4.87
CA ALA A 210 0.40 -13.54 4.78
C ALA A 210 0.58 -14.82 5.61
N ASP A 211 -0.14 -15.01 6.70
CA ASP A 211 -0.06 -16.24 7.49
C ASP A 211 -0.96 -17.34 6.92
N GLN A 212 -2.25 -17.03 6.75
CA GLN A 212 -3.28 -17.98 6.34
C GLN A 212 -3.27 -18.28 4.84
N ARG A 213 -2.68 -17.40 4.02
CA ARG A 213 -2.62 -17.50 2.55
C ARG A 213 -3.97 -17.48 1.83
N HIS A 214 -5.06 -17.21 2.54
CA HIS A 214 -6.38 -17.01 1.99
C HIS A 214 -7.18 -16.02 2.82
N MET A 215 -8.16 -15.38 2.18
CA MET A 215 -9.23 -14.63 2.83
C MET A 215 -10.49 -14.70 1.99
N ARG A 216 -11.65 -14.64 2.65
CA ARG A 216 -12.95 -14.57 1.99
C ARG A 216 -13.74 -13.40 2.56
N PHE A 217 -14.35 -12.61 1.70
CA PHE A 217 -15.28 -11.54 2.06
C PHE A 217 -16.63 -11.81 1.41
N VAL A 218 -17.69 -11.34 2.05
CA VAL A 218 -19.04 -11.34 1.51
C VAL A 218 -19.52 -9.89 1.48
N ASN A 219 -20.22 -9.49 0.41
CA ASN A 219 -20.78 -8.15 0.33
C ASN A 219 -21.90 -7.95 1.36
N GLU A 220 -22.32 -6.70 1.55
CA GLU A 220 -23.36 -6.35 2.55
C GLU A 220 -24.69 -7.07 2.32
N PHE A 221 -24.98 -7.47 1.09
CA PHE A 221 -26.21 -8.16 0.71
C PHE A 221 -26.14 -9.69 0.82
N GLY A 222 -24.97 -10.26 1.11
CA GLY A 222 -24.82 -11.72 1.15
C GLY A 222 -24.91 -12.40 -0.23
N THR A 223 -24.74 -11.65 -1.33
CA THR A 223 -24.99 -12.12 -2.70
C THR A 223 -23.72 -12.41 -3.49
N VAL A 224 -22.58 -11.85 -3.07
CA VAL A 224 -21.31 -12.03 -3.77
C VAL A 224 -20.19 -12.32 -2.77
N ASN A 225 -19.34 -13.29 -3.11
CA ASN A 225 -18.07 -13.52 -2.43
C ASN A 225 -16.90 -12.88 -3.20
N LEU A 226 -15.98 -12.27 -2.45
CA LEU A 226 -14.62 -12.02 -2.90
C LEU A 226 -13.70 -13.03 -2.20
N ASN A 227 -13.15 -13.94 -2.97
CA ASN A 227 -12.16 -14.92 -2.51
C ASN A 227 -10.77 -14.43 -2.88
N ILE A 228 -9.83 -14.45 -1.95
CA ILE A 228 -8.44 -14.02 -2.13
C ILE A 228 -7.53 -15.16 -1.69
N ARG A 229 -6.50 -15.45 -2.49
CA ARG A 229 -5.41 -16.34 -2.09
C ARG A 229 -4.06 -15.72 -2.38
N ALA A 230 -3.09 -15.99 -1.51
CA ALA A 230 -1.73 -15.53 -1.66
C ALA A 230 -0.80 -16.68 -2.00
N HIS A 231 0.03 -16.47 -3.00
CA HIS A 231 1.04 -17.42 -3.43
C HIS A 231 2.29 -17.39 -2.55
N PRO A 232 3.13 -18.43 -2.63
CA PRO A 232 4.40 -18.49 -1.91
C PRO A 232 5.37 -17.36 -2.26
N ASP A 233 5.27 -16.80 -3.47
CA ASP A 233 6.07 -15.65 -3.94
C ASP A 233 5.51 -14.29 -3.50
N GLY A 234 4.38 -14.29 -2.77
CA GLY A 234 3.72 -13.08 -2.29
C GLY A 234 2.74 -12.45 -3.28
N SER A 235 2.62 -12.97 -4.50
CA SER A 235 1.58 -12.55 -5.43
C SER A 235 0.20 -12.96 -4.91
N VAL A 236 -0.82 -12.19 -5.28
CA VAL A 236 -2.19 -12.39 -4.81
C VAL A 236 -3.09 -12.63 -6.02
N GLU A 237 -3.94 -13.65 -5.91
CA GLU A 237 -5.04 -13.90 -6.83
C GLU A 237 -6.37 -13.67 -6.12
N HIS A 238 -7.38 -13.31 -6.89
CA HIS A 238 -8.74 -13.16 -6.38
C HIS A 238 -9.76 -13.72 -7.38
N GLN A 239 -10.89 -14.19 -6.87
CA GLN A 239 -12.02 -14.69 -7.63
C GLN A 239 -13.30 -14.10 -7.05
N LEU A 240 -14.22 -13.71 -7.93
CA LEU A 240 -15.54 -13.23 -7.56
C LEU A 240 -16.57 -14.32 -7.83
N TRP A 241 -17.47 -14.58 -6.88
CA TRP A 241 -18.47 -15.63 -7.00
C TRP A 241 -19.86 -15.09 -6.68
N ASP A 242 -20.81 -15.29 -7.59
CA ASP A 242 -22.23 -14.99 -7.38
C ASP A 242 -22.85 -16.14 -6.58
N LEU A 243 -23.29 -15.84 -5.35
CA LEU A 243 -23.89 -16.84 -4.45
C LEU A 243 -25.31 -17.22 -4.84
N ILE A 244 -26.02 -16.36 -5.58
CA ILE A 244 -27.39 -16.62 -6.01
C ILE A 244 -27.37 -17.55 -7.22
N LYS A 245 -26.50 -17.26 -8.19
CA LYS A 245 -26.37 -18.05 -9.41
C LYS A 245 -25.42 -19.23 -9.28
N ASN A 246 -24.62 -19.25 -8.21
CA ASN A 246 -23.58 -20.24 -7.96
C ASN A 246 -22.58 -20.34 -9.12
N GLU A 247 -22.10 -19.20 -9.61
CA GLU A 247 -21.17 -19.10 -10.72
C GLU A 247 -20.06 -18.06 -10.46
N GLU A 248 -18.92 -18.24 -11.12
CA GLU A 248 -17.86 -17.23 -11.11
C GLU A 248 -18.30 -15.98 -11.87
N ILE A 249 -18.12 -14.81 -11.25
CA ILE A 249 -18.32 -13.53 -11.91
C ILE A 249 -17.05 -13.23 -12.72
N HIS A 250 -17.08 -13.60 -13.99
CA HIS A 250 -16.21 -12.99 -14.96
C HIS A 250 -16.73 -11.57 -15.20
N LEU A 251 -16.14 -10.61 -14.50
CA LEU A 251 -16.23 -9.22 -14.93
C LEU A 251 -15.86 -9.25 -16.43
N ARG A 252 -16.74 -8.74 -17.30
CA ARG A 252 -16.41 -8.56 -18.72
C ARG A 252 -15.33 -7.47 -18.76
N LEU A 253 -14.12 -7.94 -18.51
CA LEU A 253 -12.86 -7.23 -18.43
C LEU A 253 -12.30 -7.23 -19.85
#